data_AF-A0A2G7FU65-F1
#
_entry.id   AF-A0A2G7FU65-F1
#
_cell.length_a   1.000
_cell.length_b   1.000
_cell.length_c   1.000
_cell.angle_alpha   90.00
_cell.angle_beta   90.00
_cell.angle_gamma   90.00
#
_symmetry.space_group_name_H-M   'P 1'
#
loop_
_entity.id
_entity.type
_entity.pdbx_description
1 polymer ?
#
loop_
_entity_poly.entity_id
_entity_poly.type
_entity_poly.pdbx_seq_one_letter_code
_entity_poly.pdbx_strand_id
1 'polypeptide(L)'
;MCWADYQDSTQAVGPYLSLLARLQSDRTLQDIWDRMTKRLHSESPHTFHSAYGCVKALVDVGNHKKAVAYLRQISKCANGNLPSLSDFEGLKGLLAAERVAHAIPQLAGKEYPSILEAQLEDMEKRLGITWNRRKSVHTSISNPLYISSNQPILTIDGDSAGYGSNMRLIAEIEALGCSKSMLELGRVANLLDEFEGDHIRVFIPNEDAAPYDFAWFPQRSPIELPNDSLLEGIDRNEAWSPSALGLLRVRPHRHGVSLVAECCLHLMQLGYLVARPKSAQGTFLEAAQSWEETGHIVTWDRAFGRFILVFVGKSREPLDAEKQWFAPNISFGLDAVMRVCPGKDLPGQKDITPQFGHSYSMYCVDADPGPDLVFETMS
;
A
#
# COMPACT_ATOMS: atom_id res chain seq x y z
N MET A 1 -14.61 0.70 -28.28
CA MET A 1 -13.34 1.44 -28.47
C MET A 1 -12.29 0.46 -28.97
N CYS A 2 -11.80 0.65 -30.19
CA CYS A 2 -10.81 -0.21 -30.86
C CYS A 2 -9.40 0.13 -30.40
N TRP A 3 -8.69 -0.85 -29.83
CA TRP A 3 -7.25 -0.79 -29.51
C TRP A 3 -6.41 -1.55 -30.55
N ALA A 4 -6.74 -1.40 -31.84
CA ALA A 4 -6.09 -2.17 -32.90
C ALA A 4 -4.72 -1.61 -33.31
N ASP A 5 -4.48 -0.30 -33.15
CA ASP A 5 -3.33 0.38 -33.77
C ASP A 5 -2.60 1.35 -32.82
N TYR A 6 -1.97 0.84 -31.76
CA TYR A 6 -0.94 1.62 -31.06
C TYR A 6 0.34 0.80 -30.90
N GLN A 7 1.33 1.16 -31.71
CA GLN A 7 2.58 0.43 -31.85
C GLN A 7 3.61 0.77 -30.75
N ASP A 8 3.39 1.75 -29.86
CA ASP A 8 4.50 2.35 -29.09
C ASP A 8 4.28 2.65 -27.59
N SER A 9 3.46 1.91 -26.83
CA SER A 9 3.61 1.97 -25.36
C SER A 9 3.46 0.62 -24.67
N THR A 10 4.60 -0.03 -24.42
CA THR A 10 4.71 -1.21 -23.55
C THR A 10 4.24 -0.93 -22.11
N GLN A 11 4.27 0.33 -21.67
CA GLN A 11 3.80 0.77 -20.34
C GLN A 11 2.30 0.52 -20.10
N ALA A 12 1.44 0.62 -21.12
CA ALA A 12 0.00 0.45 -20.96
C ALA A 12 -0.47 -1.02 -20.98
N VAL A 13 0.40 -1.94 -21.42
CA VAL A 13 0.03 -3.36 -21.61
C VAL A 13 -0.05 -4.13 -20.29
N GLY A 14 0.82 -3.83 -19.33
CA GLY A 14 0.85 -4.50 -18.01
C GLY A 14 -0.45 -4.32 -17.21
N PRO A 15 -0.92 -3.07 -16.99
CA PRO A 15 -2.18 -2.81 -16.31
C PRO A 15 -3.38 -3.44 -17.02
N TYR A 16 -3.41 -3.41 -18.35
CA TYR A 16 -4.49 -4.01 -19.13
C TYR A 16 -4.53 -5.54 -19.03
N LEU A 17 -3.38 -6.21 -19.08
CA LEU A 17 -3.30 -7.66 -18.86
C LEU A 17 -3.76 -8.06 -17.46
N SER A 18 -3.34 -7.30 -16.45
CA SER A 18 -3.75 -7.52 -15.07
C SER A 18 -5.26 -7.35 -14.91
N LEU A 19 -5.85 -6.37 -15.59
CA LEU A 19 -7.31 -6.19 -15.64
C LEU A 19 -8.01 -7.37 -16.31
N LEU A 20 -7.54 -7.82 -17.48
CA LEU A 20 -8.11 -8.97 -18.18
C LEU A 20 -8.04 -10.26 -17.36
N ALA A 21 -6.96 -10.45 -16.58
CA ALA A 21 -6.83 -11.53 -15.62
C ALA A 21 -7.86 -11.43 -14.50
N ARG A 22 -8.07 -10.23 -13.93
CA ARG A 22 -9.08 -9.99 -12.90
C ARG A 22 -10.51 -10.22 -13.42
N LEU A 23 -10.79 -9.81 -14.66
CA LEU A 23 -12.07 -10.02 -15.34
C LEU A 23 -12.25 -11.46 -15.86
N GLN A 24 -11.24 -12.33 -15.70
CA GLN A 24 -11.24 -13.71 -16.20
C GLN A 24 -11.58 -13.82 -17.70
N SER A 25 -11.18 -12.82 -18.50
CA SER A 25 -11.40 -12.81 -19.95
C SER A 25 -10.38 -13.71 -20.65
N ASP A 26 -10.53 -15.03 -20.47
CA ASP A 26 -9.48 -16.02 -20.76
C ASP A 26 -8.95 -16.00 -22.19
N ARG A 27 -9.83 -15.83 -23.19
CA ARG A 27 -9.45 -15.80 -24.61
C ARG A 27 -8.63 -14.56 -24.95
N THR A 28 -9.17 -13.39 -24.65
CA THR A 28 -8.51 -12.10 -24.89
C THR A 28 -7.19 -12.00 -24.12
N LEU A 29 -7.17 -12.49 -22.88
CA LEU A 29 -5.97 -12.55 -22.07
C LEU A 29 -4.90 -13.41 -22.74
N GLN A 30 -5.24 -14.60 -23.23
CA GLN A 30 -4.28 -15.48 -23.88
C GLN A 30 -3.72 -14.86 -25.17
N ASP A 31 -4.58 -14.25 -26.00
CA ASP A 31 -4.16 -13.63 -27.25
C ASP A 31 -3.15 -12.50 -27.04
N ILE A 32 -3.37 -11.66 -26.02
CA ILE A 32 -2.47 -10.54 -25.70
C ILE A 32 -1.22 -11.05 -24.99
N TRP A 33 -1.36 -12.04 -24.12
CA TRP A 33 -0.23 -12.68 -23.45
C TRP A 33 0.75 -13.32 -24.43
N ASP A 34 0.25 -14.03 -25.45
CA ASP A 34 1.08 -14.63 -26.51
C ASP A 34 1.82 -13.57 -27.33
N ARG A 35 1.22 -12.38 -27.53
CA ARG A 35 1.91 -11.23 -28.15
C ARG A 35 2.98 -10.64 -27.24
N MET A 36 2.71 -10.56 -25.93
CA MET A 36 3.65 -10.02 -24.95
C MET A 36 4.88 -10.93 -24.78
N THR A 37 4.67 -12.23 -24.60
CA THR A 37 5.76 -13.21 -24.43
C THR A 37 6.73 -13.26 -25.61
N LYS A 38 6.26 -13.01 -26.84
CA LYS A 38 7.14 -12.85 -28.01
C LYS A 38 8.06 -11.63 -27.95
N ARG A 39 7.71 -10.63 -27.15
CA ARG A 39 8.44 -9.38 -26.94
C ARG A 39 9.23 -9.36 -25.63
N LEU A 40 9.10 -10.40 -24.79
CA LEU A 40 9.89 -10.53 -23.56
C LEU A 40 11.34 -10.83 -23.93
N HIS A 41 12.17 -9.79 -23.88
CA HIS A 41 13.61 -9.89 -24.01
C HIS A 41 14.29 -9.45 -22.72
N SER A 42 15.42 -10.08 -22.41
CA SER A 42 16.20 -9.86 -21.18
C SER A 42 16.70 -8.43 -20.98
N GLU A 43 16.63 -7.59 -22.01
CA GLU A 43 17.17 -6.23 -22.01
C GLU A 43 16.23 -5.18 -21.38
N SER A 44 14.98 -5.53 -21.06
CA SER A 44 14.01 -4.58 -20.45
C SER A 44 13.33 -5.12 -19.19
N PRO A 45 13.85 -4.81 -17.98
CA PRO A 45 13.28 -5.23 -16.70
C PRO A 45 11.80 -4.87 -16.53
N HIS A 46 11.37 -3.71 -17.03
CA HIS A 46 9.99 -3.23 -16.93
C HIS A 46 8.97 -4.15 -17.63
N THR A 47 9.39 -4.86 -18.68
CA THR A 47 8.51 -5.82 -19.38
C THR A 47 8.23 -7.07 -18.55
N PHE A 48 9.21 -7.53 -17.76
CA PHE A 48 9.03 -8.64 -16.82
C PHE A 48 8.13 -8.26 -15.65
N HIS A 49 8.29 -7.05 -15.09
CA HIS A 49 7.41 -6.55 -14.02
C HIS A 49 5.95 -6.50 -14.46
N SER A 50 5.68 -6.06 -15.69
CA SER A 50 4.33 -6.07 -16.26
C SER A 50 3.75 -7.50 -16.38
N ALA A 51 4.58 -8.47 -16.77
CA ALA A 51 4.18 -9.87 -16.85
C ALA A 51 3.93 -10.47 -15.46
N TYR A 52 4.76 -10.16 -14.46
CA TYR A 52 4.55 -10.55 -13.07
C TYR A 52 3.30 -9.94 -12.48
N GLY A 53 2.96 -8.69 -12.84
CA GLY A 53 1.68 -8.06 -12.49
C GLY A 53 0.47 -8.88 -12.94
N CYS A 54 0.50 -9.39 -14.18
CA CYS A 54 -0.53 -10.28 -14.70
C CYS A 54 -0.57 -11.63 -13.95
N VAL A 55 0.60 -12.22 -13.64
CA VAL A 55 0.67 -13.46 -12.84
C VAL A 55 0.08 -13.24 -11.45
N LYS A 56 0.43 -12.14 -10.79
CA LYS A 56 -0.12 -11.78 -9.48
C LYS A 56 -1.63 -11.61 -9.55
N ALA A 57 -2.15 -10.93 -10.58
CA ALA A 57 -3.59 -10.79 -10.78
C ALA A 57 -4.29 -12.15 -10.95
N LEU A 58 -3.67 -13.12 -11.63
CA LEU A 58 -4.19 -14.49 -11.72
C LEU A 58 -4.17 -15.23 -10.37
N VAL A 59 -3.17 -14.96 -9.52
CA VAL A 59 -3.13 -15.46 -8.14
C VAL A 59 -4.24 -14.85 -7.30
N ASP A 60 -4.44 -13.53 -7.40
CA ASP A 60 -5.44 -12.79 -6.62
C ASP A 60 -6.89 -13.28 -6.88
N VAL A 61 -7.16 -13.80 -8.08
CA VAL A 61 -8.46 -14.43 -8.47
C VAL A 61 -8.49 -15.95 -8.27
N GLY A 62 -7.45 -16.55 -7.68
CA GLY A 62 -7.39 -17.99 -7.37
C GLY A 62 -7.00 -18.90 -8.54
N ASN A 63 -6.66 -18.36 -9.72
CA ASN A 63 -6.25 -19.16 -10.88
C ASN A 63 -4.75 -19.53 -10.84
N HIS A 64 -4.37 -20.26 -9.79
CA HIS A 64 -2.97 -20.62 -9.52
C HIS A 64 -2.36 -21.50 -10.62
N LYS A 65 -3.17 -22.31 -11.31
CA LYS A 65 -2.69 -23.17 -12.42
C LYS A 65 -2.21 -22.32 -13.60
N LYS A 66 -3.00 -21.32 -14.01
CA LYS A 66 -2.63 -20.42 -15.11
C LYS A 66 -1.47 -19.50 -14.72
N ALA A 67 -1.43 -19.03 -13.47
CA ALA A 67 -0.30 -18.26 -12.93
C ALA A 67 1.03 -19.02 -13.05
N VAL A 68 1.07 -20.30 -12.62
CA VAL A 68 2.28 -21.14 -12.77
C VAL A 68 2.63 -21.38 -14.24
N ALA A 69 1.64 -21.57 -15.11
CA ALA A 69 1.88 -21.72 -16.55
C ALA A 69 2.54 -20.46 -17.14
N TYR A 70 2.07 -19.27 -16.76
CA TYR A 70 2.62 -18.00 -17.21
C TYR A 70 4.03 -17.77 -16.66
N LEU A 71 4.30 -18.09 -15.39
CA LEU A 71 5.66 -18.06 -14.83
C LEU A 71 6.62 -19.00 -15.57
N ARG A 72 6.17 -20.21 -15.94
CA ARG A 72 6.99 -21.13 -16.76
C ARG A 72 7.31 -20.55 -18.13
N GLN A 73 6.37 -19.86 -18.76
CA GLN A 73 6.60 -19.20 -20.05
C GLN A 73 7.56 -18.03 -19.92
N ILE A 74 7.43 -17.19 -18.89
CA ILE A 74 8.41 -16.13 -18.59
C ILE A 74 9.80 -16.75 -18.41
N SER A 75 9.90 -17.79 -17.57
CA SER A 75 11.18 -18.46 -17.30
C SER A 75 11.80 -19.01 -18.58
N LYS A 76 11.01 -19.64 -19.44
CA LYS A 76 11.47 -20.13 -20.75
C LYS A 76 11.97 -18.99 -21.65
N CYS A 77 11.27 -17.86 -21.71
CA CYS A 77 11.70 -16.68 -22.48
C CYS A 77 13.00 -16.07 -21.92
N ALA A 78 13.23 -16.19 -20.62
CA ALA A 78 14.41 -15.69 -19.92
C ALA A 78 15.48 -16.76 -19.68
N ASN A 79 15.53 -17.81 -20.50
CA ASN A 79 16.54 -18.88 -20.44
C ASN A 79 16.62 -19.61 -19.07
N GLY A 80 15.46 -19.94 -18.50
CA GLY A 80 15.36 -20.65 -17.21
C GLY A 80 15.59 -19.75 -15.99
N ASN A 81 15.27 -18.46 -16.10
CA ASN A 81 15.44 -17.48 -15.03
C ASN A 81 14.16 -16.66 -14.81
N LEU A 82 14.01 -16.00 -13.65
CA LEU A 82 12.93 -15.03 -13.43
C LEU A 82 13.54 -13.66 -13.14
N PRO A 83 13.99 -12.91 -14.16
CA PRO A 83 14.73 -11.67 -13.97
C PRO A 83 13.95 -10.64 -13.16
N SER A 84 14.61 -9.98 -12.22
CA SER A 84 14.08 -8.88 -11.40
C SER A 84 12.81 -9.25 -10.63
N LEU A 85 12.61 -10.53 -10.34
CA LEU A 85 11.51 -10.99 -9.50
C LEU A 85 11.77 -10.67 -8.02
N SER A 86 13.04 -10.57 -7.59
CA SER A 86 13.40 -10.12 -6.23
C SER A 86 12.89 -8.70 -5.93
N ASP A 87 12.91 -7.84 -6.95
CA ASP A 87 12.56 -6.41 -6.84
C ASP A 87 11.09 -6.14 -7.18
N PHE A 88 10.32 -7.18 -7.48
CA PHE A 88 8.91 -7.04 -7.82
C PHE A 88 8.07 -6.85 -6.56
N GLU A 89 7.38 -5.71 -6.45
CA GLU A 89 6.54 -5.36 -5.30
C GLU A 89 5.50 -6.45 -4.95
N GLY A 90 5.01 -7.20 -5.95
CA GLY A 90 4.05 -8.28 -5.76
C GLY A 90 4.63 -9.63 -5.33
N LEU A 91 5.94 -9.75 -5.07
CA LEU A 91 6.61 -11.01 -4.76
C LEU A 91 5.97 -11.74 -3.56
N LYS A 92 5.65 -11.03 -2.48
CA LYS A 92 5.01 -11.62 -1.29
C LYS A 92 3.69 -12.31 -1.64
N GLY A 93 2.87 -11.66 -2.47
CA GLY A 93 1.60 -12.22 -2.92
C GLY A 93 1.77 -13.49 -3.75
N LEU A 94 2.84 -13.56 -4.55
CA LEU A 94 3.19 -14.77 -5.29
C LEU A 94 3.65 -15.90 -4.37
N LEU A 95 4.45 -15.59 -3.35
CA LEU A 95 4.97 -16.56 -2.38
C LEU A 95 3.92 -17.04 -1.37
N ALA A 96 2.90 -16.24 -1.09
CA ALA A 96 1.76 -16.65 -0.26
C ALA A 96 0.92 -17.74 -0.94
N ALA A 97 0.92 -17.81 -2.27
CA ALA A 97 0.22 -18.85 -3.01
C ALA A 97 1.07 -20.13 -3.11
N GLU A 98 0.75 -21.14 -2.29
CA GLU A 98 1.48 -22.41 -2.15
C GLU A 98 1.94 -23.02 -3.49
N ARG A 99 1.03 -23.12 -4.47
CA ARG A 99 1.36 -23.70 -5.79
C ARG A 99 2.38 -22.89 -6.58
N VAL A 100 2.35 -21.57 -6.45
CA VAL A 100 3.29 -20.65 -7.10
C VAL A 100 4.63 -20.69 -6.37
N ALA A 101 4.60 -20.62 -5.04
CA ALA A 101 5.77 -20.73 -4.18
C ALA A 101 6.58 -22.02 -4.45
N HIS A 102 5.91 -23.16 -4.60
CA HIS A 102 6.58 -24.43 -4.95
C HIS A 102 7.20 -24.45 -6.35
N ALA A 103 6.68 -23.66 -7.28
CA ALA A 103 7.20 -23.60 -8.65
C ALA A 103 8.43 -22.68 -8.76
N ILE A 104 8.48 -21.58 -8.00
CA ILE A 104 9.52 -20.55 -8.11
C ILE A 104 10.96 -21.12 -8.02
N PRO A 105 11.33 -22.00 -7.07
CA PRO A 105 12.69 -22.54 -6.99
C PRO A 105 13.17 -23.23 -8.28
N GLN A 106 12.27 -23.86 -9.02
CA GLN A 106 12.59 -24.57 -10.26
C GLN A 106 12.67 -23.63 -11.47
N LEU A 107 12.07 -22.44 -11.39
CA LEU A 107 11.93 -21.50 -12.49
C LEU A 107 12.85 -20.29 -12.39
N ALA A 108 13.25 -19.93 -11.16
CA ALA A 108 13.97 -18.72 -10.86
C ALA A 108 15.46 -18.79 -11.18
N GLY A 109 16.03 -19.97 -11.44
CA GLY A 109 17.41 -20.11 -11.90
C GLY A 109 18.42 -19.34 -11.03
N LYS A 110 19.10 -18.35 -11.62
CA LYS A 110 20.11 -17.51 -10.95
C LYS A 110 19.50 -16.42 -10.06
N GLU A 111 18.23 -16.07 -10.27
CA GLU A 111 17.51 -15.10 -9.44
C GLU A 111 17.16 -15.68 -8.05
N TYR A 112 17.09 -17.01 -7.92
CA TYR A 112 16.57 -17.63 -6.70
C TYR A 112 17.25 -17.16 -5.39
N PRO A 113 18.59 -17.03 -5.32
CA PRO A 113 19.26 -16.46 -4.14
C PRO A 113 18.81 -15.02 -3.84
N SER A 114 18.66 -14.17 -4.87
CA SER A 114 18.18 -12.79 -4.71
C SER A 114 16.74 -12.73 -4.20
N ILE A 115 15.88 -13.67 -4.61
CA ILE A 115 14.53 -13.81 -4.05
C ILE A 115 14.60 -14.15 -2.55
N LEU A 116 15.47 -15.07 -2.15
CA LEU A 116 15.64 -15.42 -0.73
C LEU A 116 16.20 -14.25 0.09
N GLU A 117 17.20 -13.53 -0.44
CA GLU A 117 17.73 -12.31 0.18
C GLU A 117 16.64 -11.26 0.35
N ALA A 118 15.81 -11.00 -0.67
CA ALA A 118 14.71 -10.06 -0.58
C ALA A 118 13.67 -10.47 0.48
N GLN A 119 13.38 -11.77 0.64
CA GLN A 119 12.50 -12.26 1.70
C GLN A 119 13.10 -12.10 3.10
N LEU A 120 14.41 -12.35 3.25
CA LEU A 120 15.11 -12.11 4.52
C LEU A 120 15.11 -10.64 4.89
N GLU A 121 15.42 -9.75 3.95
CA GLU A 121 15.36 -8.30 4.15
C GLU A 121 13.96 -7.83 4.53
N ASP A 122 12.91 -8.43 3.95
CA ASP A 122 11.54 -8.13 4.33
C ASP A 122 11.21 -8.56 5.77
N MET A 123 11.58 -9.78 6.14
CA MET A 123 11.40 -10.29 7.50
C MET A 123 12.15 -9.42 8.51
N GLU A 124 13.39 -9.03 8.20
CA GLU A 124 14.20 -8.13 9.02
C GLU A 124 13.51 -6.77 9.22
N LYS A 125 12.98 -6.17 8.13
CA LYS A 125 12.22 -4.90 8.20
C LYS A 125 11.01 -4.98 9.10
N ARG A 126 10.26 -6.08 9.02
CA ARG A 126 9.09 -6.34 9.87
C ARG A 126 9.44 -6.63 11.33
N LEU A 127 10.68 -6.94 11.61
CA LEU A 127 11.23 -7.03 12.96
C LEU A 127 11.88 -5.71 13.42
N GLY A 128 11.97 -4.70 12.55
CA GLY A 128 12.62 -3.42 12.85
C GLY A 128 14.16 -3.49 12.86
N ILE A 129 14.75 -4.57 12.34
CA ILE A 129 16.19 -4.81 12.30
C ILE A 129 16.71 -4.90 10.87
N THR A 130 18.01 -4.81 10.67
CA THR A 130 18.65 -4.97 9.35
C THR A 130 20.05 -5.55 9.49
N TRP A 131 20.46 -6.38 8.53
CA TRP A 131 21.81 -6.92 8.46
C TRP A 131 22.86 -5.88 8.06
N ASN A 132 23.79 -5.58 8.98
CA ASN A 132 24.95 -4.74 8.70
C ASN A 132 26.10 -5.59 8.14
N ARG A 133 26.26 -5.62 6.81
CA ARG A 133 27.31 -6.39 6.12
C ARG A 133 28.74 -6.06 6.56
N ARG A 134 29.02 -4.82 6.99
CA ARG A 134 30.38 -4.39 7.38
C ARG A 134 30.78 -4.92 8.75
N LYS A 135 29.82 -4.96 9.67
CA LYS A 135 30.02 -5.40 11.05
C LYS A 135 29.64 -6.87 11.25
N SER A 136 28.99 -7.49 10.26
CA SER A 136 28.44 -8.84 10.34
C SER A 136 27.51 -9.05 11.54
N VAL A 137 26.63 -8.07 11.78
CA VAL A 137 25.64 -8.09 12.88
C VAL A 137 24.33 -7.47 12.41
N HIS A 138 23.22 -7.87 13.04
CA HIS A 138 21.93 -7.19 12.93
C HIS A 138 21.90 -5.96 13.83
N THR A 139 21.40 -4.85 13.30
CA THR A 139 21.21 -3.59 14.02
C THR A 139 19.77 -3.10 13.87
N SER A 140 19.32 -2.22 14.77
CA SER A 140 18.06 -1.50 14.57
C SER A 140 18.08 -0.72 13.25
N ILE A 141 16.97 -0.74 12.50
CA ILE A 141 16.82 0.03 11.25
C ILE A 141 16.91 1.53 11.52
N SER A 142 16.28 1.99 12.60
CA SER A 142 16.25 3.41 12.96
C SER A 142 17.55 3.89 13.62
N ASN A 143 18.31 2.99 14.25
CA ASN A 143 19.55 3.33 14.91
C ASN A 143 20.64 2.25 14.73
N PRO A 144 21.56 2.43 13.76
CA PRO A 144 22.65 1.48 13.50
C PRO A 144 23.68 1.31 14.63
N LEU A 145 23.59 2.13 15.69
CA LEU A 145 24.41 1.96 16.90
C LEU A 145 23.85 0.88 17.82
N TYR A 146 22.56 0.57 17.71
CA TYR A 146 21.89 -0.41 18.55
C TYR A 146 21.98 -1.80 17.89
N ILE A 147 22.80 -2.68 18.47
CA ILE A 147 23.07 -4.03 17.95
C ILE A 147 22.02 -4.99 18.50
N SER A 148 21.31 -5.68 17.61
CA SER A 148 20.34 -6.73 17.97
C SER A 148 20.98 -8.11 18.13
N SER A 149 22.10 -8.37 17.45
CA SER A 149 22.77 -9.67 17.52
C SER A 149 23.15 -10.00 18.97
N ASN A 150 22.78 -11.21 19.41
CA ASN A 150 22.96 -11.76 20.77
C ASN A 150 21.92 -11.33 21.81
N GLN A 151 20.90 -10.55 21.45
CA GLN A 151 19.73 -10.33 22.29
C GLN A 151 18.51 -11.09 21.73
N PRO A 152 17.58 -11.52 22.60
CA PRO A 152 16.29 -12.02 22.14
C PRO A 152 15.59 -10.95 21.29
N ILE A 153 14.96 -11.38 20.19
CA ILE A 153 14.19 -10.49 19.30
C ILE A 153 13.01 -9.84 20.05
N LEU A 154 12.47 -10.54 21.05
CA LEU A 154 11.42 -10.07 21.94
C LEU A 154 11.91 -10.23 23.38
N THR A 155 11.94 -9.13 24.12
CA THR A 155 12.17 -9.10 25.57
C THR A 155 10.83 -8.86 26.27
N ILE A 156 10.69 -9.31 27.52
CA ILE A 156 9.45 -9.13 28.30
C ILE A 156 9.10 -7.64 28.44
N ASP A 157 10.12 -6.79 28.47
CA ASP A 157 9.98 -5.35 28.66
C ASP A 157 9.81 -4.59 27.33
N GLY A 158 9.82 -5.27 26.18
CA GLY A 158 9.67 -4.65 24.85
C GLY A 158 10.88 -3.82 24.40
N ASP A 159 11.93 -3.71 25.21
CA ASP A 159 13.18 -3.01 24.91
C ASP A 159 14.10 -3.89 24.04
N SER A 160 13.62 -4.30 22.88
CA SER A 160 14.43 -4.99 21.88
C SER A 160 14.81 -4.05 20.75
N ALA A 161 16.02 -4.22 20.24
CA ALA A 161 16.61 -3.41 19.19
C ALA A 161 15.67 -3.33 17.96
N GLY A 162 15.04 -2.17 17.74
CA GLY A 162 14.21 -1.92 16.56
C GLY A 162 12.72 -2.23 16.72
N TYR A 163 12.25 -2.78 17.85
CA TYR A 163 10.84 -3.11 18.03
C TYR A 163 9.92 -1.88 17.98
N GLY A 164 10.34 -0.76 18.60
CA GLY A 164 9.67 0.54 18.51
C GLY A 164 10.02 1.35 17.25
N SER A 165 10.62 0.74 16.22
CA SER A 165 10.96 1.46 15.00
C SER A 165 9.72 1.77 14.18
N ASN A 166 9.52 3.04 13.79
CA ASN A 166 8.48 3.43 12.82
C ASN A 166 8.57 2.66 11.48
N MET A 167 9.76 2.18 11.11
CA MET A 167 9.95 1.37 9.91
C MET A 167 9.31 -0.02 10.04
N ARG A 168 9.22 -0.56 11.26
CA ARG A 168 8.49 -1.80 11.54
C ARG A 168 7.00 -1.63 11.24
N LEU A 169 6.39 -0.54 11.72
CA LEU A 169 4.98 -0.22 11.46
C LEU A 169 4.71 -0.13 9.96
N ILE A 170 5.53 0.63 9.22
CA ILE A 170 5.40 0.78 7.77
C ILE A 170 5.54 -0.58 7.07
N ALA A 171 6.53 -1.39 7.45
CA ALA A 171 6.76 -2.70 6.83
C ALA A 171 5.61 -3.68 7.08
N GLU A 172 5.00 -3.66 8.27
CA GLU A 172 3.82 -4.48 8.58
C GLU A 172 2.58 -4.02 7.82
N ILE A 173 2.36 -2.70 7.67
CA ILE A 173 1.29 -2.16 6.81
C ILE A 173 1.48 -2.58 5.36
N GLU A 174 2.70 -2.45 4.81
CA GLU A 174 3.01 -2.88 3.44
C GLU A 174 2.82 -4.40 3.25
N ALA A 175 3.04 -5.21 4.30
CA ALA A 175 2.87 -6.66 4.25
C ALA A 175 1.40 -7.09 4.35
N LEU A 176 0.61 -6.46 5.22
CA LEU A 176 -0.71 -6.96 5.63
C LEU A 176 -1.88 -6.07 5.17
N GLY A 177 -1.64 -4.82 4.82
CA GLY A 177 -2.69 -3.84 4.52
C GLY A 177 -3.55 -4.18 3.29
N CYS A 178 -3.01 -4.96 2.35
CA CYS A 178 -3.77 -5.47 1.19
C CYS A 178 -4.47 -6.81 1.45
N SER A 179 -4.39 -7.34 2.67
CA SER A 179 -4.99 -8.63 3.01
C SER A 179 -6.52 -8.59 2.94
N LYS A 180 -7.10 -9.75 2.60
CA LYS A 180 -8.54 -10.05 2.69
C LYS A 180 -8.92 -10.66 4.05
N SER A 181 -7.93 -10.95 4.90
CA SER A 181 -8.15 -11.52 6.23
C SER A 181 -8.36 -10.43 7.27
N MET A 182 -9.54 -10.41 7.89
CA MET A 182 -9.84 -9.50 9.01
C MET A 182 -8.85 -9.65 10.16
N LEU A 183 -8.33 -10.86 10.39
CA LEU A 183 -7.32 -11.11 11.42
C LEU A 183 -5.99 -10.42 11.08
N GLU A 184 -5.57 -10.45 9.82
CA GLU A 184 -4.32 -9.82 9.39
C GLU A 184 -4.43 -8.29 9.39
N LEU A 185 -5.56 -7.75 8.97
CA LEU A 185 -5.86 -6.32 9.10
C LEU A 185 -5.98 -5.90 10.58
N GLY A 186 -6.54 -6.75 11.44
CA GLY A 186 -6.57 -6.54 12.89
C GLY A 186 -5.17 -6.45 13.51
N ARG A 187 -4.17 -7.15 12.97
CA ARG A 187 -2.77 -6.98 13.40
C ARG A 187 -2.25 -5.59 13.06
N VAL A 188 -2.59 -5.05 11.89
CA VAL A 188 -2.25 -3.66 11.53
C VAL A 188 -2.93 -2.70 12.50
N ALA A 189 -4.21 -2.91 12.80
CA ALA A 189 -4.95 -2.07 13.74
C ALA A 189 -4.35 -2.08 15.15
N ASN A 190 -3.93 -3.25 15.66
CA ASN A 190 -3.24 -3.36 16.95
C ASN A 190 -1.88 -2.65 16.94
N LEU A 191 -1.13 -2.74 15.82
CA LEU A 191 0.12 -2.00 15.68
C LEU A 191 -0.09 -0.49 15.69
N LEU A 192 -1.20 0.02 15.16
CA LEU A 192 -1.51 1.45 15.29
C LEU A 192 -1.69 1.88 16.76
N ASP A 193 -2.27 1.02 17.60
CA ASP A 193 -2.38 1.28 19.04
C ASP A 193 -0.99 1.26 19.72
N GLU A 194 -0.09 0.33 19.32
CA GLU A 194 1.28 0.25 19.85
C GLU A 194 2.11 1.53 19.57
N PHE A 195 1.83 2.20 18.45
CA PHE A 195 2.52 3.41 17.99
C PHE A 195 1.71 4.69 18.26
N GLU A 196 0.65 4.63 19.07
CA GLU A 196 -0.13 5.81 19.43
C GLU A 196 0.75 6.80 20.23
N GLY A 197 0.77 8.06 19.77
CA GLY A 197 1.60 9.12 20.35
C GLY A 197 2.93 9.36 19.66
N ASP A 198 3.37 8.42 18.79
CA ASP A 198 4.50 8.64 17.91
C ASP A 198 4.14 9.53 16.71
N HIS A 199 5.16 10.08 16.06
CA HIS A 199 4.99 10.84 14.83
C HIS A 199 6.02 10.42 13.78
N ILE A 200 5.54 10.14 12.58
CA ILE A 200 6.32 9.67 11.44
C ILE A 200 6.40 10.80 10.43
N ARG A 201 7.61 11.23 10.08
CA ARG A 201 7.78 12.28 9.06
C ARG A 201 7.21 11.82 7.71
N VAL A 202 6.50 12.72 7.06
CA VAL A 202 5.91 12.51 5.73
C VAL A 202 6.54 13.52 4.78
N PHE A 203 7.14 13.02 3.71
CA PHE A 203 7.64 13.88 2.65
C PHE A 203 6.55 14.14 1.62
N ILE A 204 6.30 15.42 1.32
CA ILE A 204 5.32 15.87 0.35
C ILE A 204 6.05 16.63 -0.76
N PRO A 205 6.14 16.09 -1.99
CA PRO A 205 6.85 16.72 -3.10
C PRO A 205 5.97 17.77 -3.80
N ASN A 206 5.37 18.70 -3.06
CA ASN A 206 4.62 19.83 -3.62
C ASN A 206 5.34 21.15 -3.28
N GLU A 207 5.50 22.03 -4.28
CA GLU A 207 6.11 23.35 -4.11
C GLU A 207 5.28 24.22 -3.16
N ASP A 208 3.95 24.15 -3.23
CA ASP A 208 3.05 24.89 -2.35
C ASP A 208 3.11 24.39 -0.89
N ALA A 209 3.51 23.13 -0.71
CA ALA A 209 3.71 22.50 0.60
C ALA A 209 5.14 22.69 1.15
N ALA A 210 6.07 23.23 0.34
CA ALA A 210 7.47 23.41 0.72
C ALA A 210 7.70 24.20 2.02
N PRO A 211 6.87 25.20 2.40
CA PRO A 211 7.03 25.93 3.66
C PRO A 211 6.76 25.11 4.93
N TYR A 212 6.21 23.90 4.82
CA TYR A 212 5.73 23.11 5.95
C TYR A 212 6.53 21.81 6.12
N ASP A 213 6.69 21.39 7.38
CA ASP A 213 7.01 20.02 7.76
C ASP A 213 5.71 19.27 7.99
N PHE A 214 5.65 18.02 7.53
CA PHE A 214 4.49 17.14 7.73
C PHE A 214 4.86 15.91 8.55
N ALA A 215 3.93 15.50 9.39
CA ALA A 215 4.03 14.27 10.15
C ALA A 215 2.70 13.52 10.18
N TRP A 216 2.77 12.21 10.04
CA TRP A 216 1.69 11.28 10.29
C TRP A 216 1.73 10.86 11.75
N PHE A 217 0.59 10.96 12.42
CA PHE A 217 0.37 10.42 13.76
C PHE A 217 -0.40 9.10 13.59
N PRO A 218 0.24 7.94 13.80
CA PRO A 218 -0.44 6.65 13.79
C PRO A 218 -1.52 6.63 14.86
N GLN A 219 -2.73 6.26 14.45
CA GLN A 219 -3.85 6.10 15.37
C GLN A 219 -4.89 5.20 14.75
N ARG A 220 -5.40 4.24 15.52
CA ARG A 220 -6.61 3.52 15.14
C ARG A 220 -7.81 4.45 15.31
N SER A 221 -8.57 4.65 14.23
CA SER A 221 -9.81 5.42 14.26
C SER A 221 -10.93 4.57 13.68
N PRO A 222 -11.79 3.97 14.52
CA PRO A 222 -13.01 3.34 14.07
C PRO A 222 -13.90 4.33 13.29
N ILE A 223 -14.66 3.83 12.33
CA ILE A 223 -15.64 4.64 11.60
C ILE A 223 -17.00 4.43 12.26
N GLU A 224 -17.62 5.50 12.75
CA GLU A 224 -18.97 5.43 13.32
C GLU A 224 -20.00 5.46 12.19
N LEU A 225 -20.69 4.34 11.98
CA LEU A 225 -21.83 4.30 11.08
C LEU A 225 -23.07 4.84 11.81
N PRO A 226 -23.94 5.64 11.16
CA PRO A 226 -25.18 6.15 11.77
C PRO A 226 -26.09 5.05 12.36
N ASN A 227 -25.91 3.80 11.94
CA ASN A 227 -26.70 2.64 12.37
C ASN A 227 -26.02 1.75 13.44
N ASP A 228 -24.82 2.08 13.92
CA ASP A 228 -24.09 1.26 14.93
C ASP A 228 -24.52 1.54 16.38
N SER A 229 -25.55 2.37 16.59
CA SER A 229 -26.07 2.76 17.91
C SER A 229 -26.76 1.62 18.71
N LEU A 230 -26.57 0.35 18.34
CA LEU A 230 -27.21 -0.80 18.99
C LEU A 230 -26.25 -1.88 19.53
N LEU A 231 -24.94 -1.64 19.58
CA LEU A 231 -23.99 -2.62 20.12
C LEU A 231 -23.25 -2.09 21.36
N GLU A 232 -23.99 -1.49 22.29
CA GLU A 232 -23.56 -1.48 23.69
C GLU A 232 -23.69 -2.89 24.27
N GLY A 233 -22.58 -3.61 24.38
CA GLY A 233 -22.51 -4.83 25.21
C GLY A 233 -22.06 -6.12 24.54
N ILE A 234 -21.40 -6.08 23.38
CA ILE A 234 -20.65 -7.25 22.90
C ILE A 234 -19.22 -7.15 23.42
N ASP A 235 -18.76 -8.21 24.11
CA ASP A 235 -17.41 -8.39 24.61
C ASP A 235 -16.36 -7.83 23.64
N ARG A 236 -15.42 -7.05 24.18
CA ARG A 236 -14.27 -6.44 23.48
C ARG A 236 -13.36 -7.43 22.73
N ASN A 237 -13.71 -8.72 22.67
CA ASN A 237 -12.85 -9.79 22.21
C ASN A 237 -13.29 -10.56 20.95
N GLU A 238 -14.52 -10.46 20.42
CA GLU A 238 -14.92 -11.36 19.32
C GLU A 238 -15.79 -10.71 18.25
N ALA A 239 -15.16 -9.90 17.41
CA ALA A 239 -15.24 -9.93 15.93
C ALA A 239 -14.67 -8.61 15.39
N TRP A 240 -13.55 -8.68 14.68
CA TRP A 240 -13.09 -7.55 13.88
C TRP A 240 -14.20 -7.17 12.89
N SER A 241 -14.83 -6.01 13.06
CA SER A 241 -15.74 -5.44 12.07
C SER A 241 -14.97 -4.52 11.11
N PRO A 242 -15.41 -4.37 9.83
CA PRO A 242 -14.78 -3.45 8.90
C PRO A 242 -14.66 -2.02 9.45
N SER A 243 -15.69 -1.54 10.13
CA SER A 243 -15.72 -0.23 10.79
C SER A 243 -14.69 -0.12 11.92
N ALA A 244 -14.54 -1.15 12.75
CA ALA A 244 -13.56 -1.17 13.85
C ALA A 244 -12.10 -1.17 13.36
N LEU A 245 -11.87 -1.69 12.15
CA LEU A 245 -10.57 -1.65 11.46
C LEU A 245 -10.32 -0.34 10.71
N GLY A 246 -11.30 0.58 10.67
CA GLY A 246 -11.19 1.83 9.91
C GLY A 246 -11.24 1.61 8.39
N LEU A 247 -11.96 0.58 7.91
CA LEU A 247 -12.12 0.35 6.47
C LEU A 247 -13.12 1.34 5.88
N LEU A 248 -12.67 2.15 4.93
CA LEU A 248 -13.46 3.19 4.27
C LEU A 248 -13.35 3.11 2.75
N ARG A 249 -14.42 3.56 2.09
CA ARG A 249 -14.52 3.65 0.65
C ARG A 249 -14.68 5.11 0.23
N VAL A 250 -13.83 5.56 -0.68
CA VAL A 250 -13.93 6.92 -1.26
C VAL A 250 -14.47 6.81 -2.68
N ARG A 251 -15.59 7.49 -2.94
CA ARG A 251 -16.29 7.46 -4.23
C ARG A 251 -16.38 8.86 -4.82
N PRO A 252 -16.08 9.05 -6.12
CA PRO A 252 -16.28 10.35 -6.76
C PRO A 252 -17.77 10.67 -6.79
N HIS A 253 -18.17 11.85 -6.35
CA HIS A 253 -19.57 12.26 -6.39
C HIS A 253 -19.88 12.86 -7.78
N ARG A 254 -20.76 12.20 -8.56
CA ARG A 254 -21.29 12.76 -9.82
C ARG A 254 -22.81 12.93 -9.71
N HIS A 255 -23.29 14.13 -9.98
CA HIS A 255 -24.73 14.37 -10.14
C HIS A 255 -25.25 13.62 -11.38
N GLY A 256 -25.97 12.51 -11.17
CA GLY A 256 -26.99 12.04 -12.10
C GLY A 256 -26.69 10.86 -13.03
N VAL A 257 -25.49 10.26 -13.05
CA VAL A 257 -25.27 9.00 -13.80
C VAL A 257 -24.27 8.12 -13.06
N SER A 258 -24.77 7.08 -12.38
CA SER A 258 -23.93 5.99 -11.89
C SER A 258 -23.49 5.16 -13.10
N LEU A 259 -22.26 5.36 -13.54
CA LEU A 259 -21.63 4.47 -14.51
C LEU A 259 -21.18 3.21 -13.75
N VAL A 260 -21.42 2.04 -14.34
CA VAL A 260 -21.08 0.69 -13.83
C VAL A 260 -19.57 0.49 -13.49
N ALA A 261 -18.73 1.52 -13.65
CA ALA A 261 -17.30 1.52 -13.35
C ALA A 261 -16.91 2.74 -12.50
N GLU A 262 -17.60 3.00 -11.39
CA GLU A 262 -17.15 3.98 -10.40
C GLU A 262 -15.79 3.52 -9.83
N CYS A 263 -14.72 4.26 -10.13
CA CYS A 263 -13.39 4.06 -9.56
C CYS A 263 -13.42 4.38 -8.06
N CYS A 264 -13.84 3.43 -7.24
CA CYS A 264 -13.81 3.55 -5.78
C CYS A 264 -12.40 3.28 -5.27
N LEU A 265 -11.95 4.07 -4.29
CA LEU A 265 -10.79 3.70 -3.49
C LEU A 265 -11.25 2.89 -2.28
N HIS A 266 -10.61 1.76 -2.04
CA HIS A 266 -10.84 0.91 -0.87
C HIS A 266 -9.66 1.10 0.08
N LEU A 267 -9.90 1.74 1.20
CA LEU A 267 -8.88 2.29 2.07
C LEU A 267 -8.99 1.73 3.48
N MET A 268 -7.86 1.68 4.19
CA MET A 268 -7.81 1.50 5.65
C MET A 268 -7.26 2.78 6.26
N GLN A 269 -7.97 3.38 7.22
CA GLN A 269 -7.48 4.54 7.96
C GLN A 269 -6.35 4.14 8.91
N LEU A 270 -5.25 4.89 8.87
CA LEU A 270 -4.04 4.63 9.64
C LEU A 270 -3.70 5.77 10.62
N GLY A 271 -4.50 6.83 10.65
CA GLY A 271 -4.31 7.99 11.51
C GLY A 271 -4.50 9.30 10.74
N TYR A 272 -3.83 10.36 11.18
CA TYR A 272 -4.02 11.70 10.65
C TYR A 272 -2.71 12.42 10.36
N LEU A 273 -2.81 13.41 9.47
CA LEU A 273 -1.68 14.23 9.05
C LEU A 273 -1.72 15.59 9.75
N VAL A 274 -0.59 15.97 10.32
CA VAL A 274 -0.36 17.30 10.87
C VAL A 274 0.73 18.02 10.09
N ALA A 275 0.69 19.34 10.14
CA ALA A 275 1.68 20.22 9.57
C ALA A 275 2.21 21.18 10.63
N ARG A 276 3.43 21.67 10.43
CA ARG A 276 3.96 22.83 11.14
C ARG A 276 4.81 23.66 10.17
N PRO A 277 4.87 25.00 10.32
CA PRO A 277 5.79 25.79 9.51
C PRO A 277 7.24 25.37 9.73
N LYS A 278 8.05 25.38 8.68
CA LYS A 278 9.50 25.21 8.81
C LYS A 278 10.07 26.44 9.52
N SER A 279 10.85 26.20 10.57
CA SER A 279 11.55 27.29 11.26
C SER A 279 12.51 27.96 10.28
N ALA A 280 12.30 29.27 10.03
CA ALA A 280 13.25 30.05 9.27
C ALA A 280 14.57 30.10 10.05
N GLN A 281 15.65 29.61 9.44
CA GLN A 281 16.99 29.64 10.03
C GLN A 281 17.29 31.02 10.65
N GLY A 282 17.44 31.05 11.98
CA GLY A 282 18.06 32.18 12.68
C GLY A 282 17.09 33.15 13.36
N THR A 283 16.37 32.72 14.40
CA THR A 283 16.23 33.55 15.60
C THR A 283 15.94 32.68 16.81
N PHE A 284 16.78 32.81 17.83
CA PHE A 284 16.68 32.14 19.12
C PHE A 284 15.42 32.59 19.87
N LEU A 285 14.30 31.95 19.59
CA LEU A 285 13.12 31.85 20.46
C LEU A 285 12.30 30.66 19.99
N GLU A 286 12.83 29.44 20.23
CA GLU A 286 12.12 28.18 20.03
C GLU A 286 10.99 28.05 21.07
N ALA A 287 9.88 28.75 20.84
CA ALA A 287 8.61 28.09 21.12
C ALA A 287 8.48 27.01 20.05
N ALA A 288 8.73 25.75 20.40
CA ALA A 288 8.50 24.64 19.50
C ALA A 288 7.08 24.77 18.93
N GLN A 289 6.97 25.17 17.65
CA GLN A 289 5.66 25.38 17.03
C GLN A 289 4.89 24.07 17.12
N SER A 290 3.69 24.14 17.70
CA SER A 290 2.82 22.98 17.87
C SER A 290 2.38 22.47 16.51
N TRP A 291 2.27 21.16 16.38
CA TRP A 291 1.65 20.52 15.23
C TRP A 291 0.20 20.97 15.07
N GLU A 292 -0.18 21.37 13.86
CA GLU A 292 -1.54 21.76 13.48
C GLU A 292 -2.18 20.68 12.59
N GLU A 293 -3.45 20.35 12.84
CA GLU A 293 -4.17 19.39 12.01
C GLU A 293 -4.43 19.94 10.60
N THR A 294 -4.12 19.13 9.59
CA THR A 294 -4.36 19.49 8.18
C THR A 294 -5.77 19.17 7.71
N GLY A 295 -6.54 18.43 8.52
CA GLY A 295 -7.82 17.84 8.12
C GLY A 295 -7.69 16.62 7.20
N HIS A 296 -6.48 16.14 6.91
CA HIS A 296 -6.26 14.93 6.13
C HIS A 296 -6.06 13.71 7.04
N ILE A 297 -6.67 12.59 6.64
CA ILE A 297 -6.37 11.28 7.17
C ILE A 297 -5.30 10.59 6.32
N VAL A 298 -4.44 9.82 6.99
CA VAL A 298 -3.46 8.95 6.34
C VAL A 298 -4.11 7.58 6.19
N THR A 299 -4.11 7.06 4.96
CA THR A 299 -4.79 5.81 4.62
C THR A 299 -3.90 4.88 3.81
N TRP A 300 -4.23 3.59 3.83
CA TRP A 300 -3.63 2.58 2.96
C TRP A 300 -4.61 2.18 1.87
N ASP A 301 -4.23 2.35 0.61
CA ASP A 301 -4.93 1.85 -0.56
C ASP A 301 -4.77 0.34 -0.64
N ARG A 302 -5.82 -0.38 -0.25
CA ARG A 302 -5.80 -1.84 -0.15
C ARG A 302 -5.73 -2.52 -1.51
N ALA A 303 -6.17 -1.85 -2.58
CA ALA A 303 -6.18 -2.38 -3.94
C ALA A 303 -4.81 -2.26 -4.63
N PHE A 304 -4.08 -1.18 -4.35
CA PHE A 304 -2.81 -0.88 -5.01
C PHE A 304 -1.59 -0.91 -4.08
N GLY A 305 -1.77 -1.08 -2.77
CA GLY A 305 -0.68 -1.21 -1.80
C GLY A 305 0.16 0.04 -1.65
N ARG A 306 -0.47 1.18 -1.33
CA ARG A 306 0.21 2.47 -1.22
C ARG A 306 -0.46 3.39 -0.22
N PHE A 307 0.31 4.32 0.36
CA PHE A 307 -0.24 5.36 1.23
C PHE A 307 -0.91 6.48 0.43
N ILE A 308 -2.10 6.86 0.88
CA ILE A 308 -2.89 7.96 0.31
C ILE A 308 -3.36 8.88 1.44
N LEU A 309 -3.27 10.19 1.21
CA LEU A 309 -3.94 11.20 2.02
C LEU A 309 -5.33 11.45 1.47
N VAL A 310 -6.32 11.58 2.35
CA VAL A 310 -7.70 11.96 2.00
C VAL A 310 -8.13 13.10 2.92
N PHE A 311 -8.60 14.21 2.35
CA PHE A 311 -9.13 15.32 3.13
C PHE A 311 -10.52 14.99 3.68
N VAL A 312 -10.69 15.14 4.99
CA VAL A 312 -11.97 14.91 5.68
C VAL A 312 -12.30 16.08 6.61
N GLY A 313 -11.63 17.22 6.47
CA GLY A 313 -11.86 18.44 7.25
C GLY A 313 -11.44 18.33 8.72
N LYS A 314 -12.07 17.45 9.49
CA LYS A 314 -11.74 17.16 10.90
C LYS A 314 -11.25 15.73 11.01
N SER A 315 -9.94 15.57 11.13
CA SER A 315 -9.26 14.27 11.07
C SER A 315 -9.42 13.39 12.32
N ARG A 316 -9.86 13.95 13.45
CA ARG A 316 -10.05 13.25 14.73
C ARG A 316 -11.50 12.98 15.11
N GLU A 317 -12.46 13.53 14.36
CA GLU A 317 -13.88 13.25 14.60
C GLU A 317 -14.30 12.00 13.81
N PRO A 318 -15.27 11.22 14.33
CA PRO A 318 -15.82 10.09 13.59
C PRO A 318 -16.30 10.52 12.20
N LEU A 319 -15.97 9.71 11.18
CA LEU A 319 -16.39 9.97 9.82
C LEU A 319 -17.89 9.69 9.66
N ASP A 320 -18.63 10.71 9.27
CA ASP A 320 -20.05 10.58 8.91
C ASP A 320 -20.17 9.97 7.49
N ALA A 321 -20.64 8.72 7.46
CA ALA A 321 -20.69 7.88 6.27
C ALA A 321 -21.63 8.36 5.14
N GLU A 322 -22.48 9.36 5.39
CA GLU A 322 -23.36 9.94 4.35
C GLU A 322 -23.00 11.38 3.98
N LYS A 323 -21.97 11.94 4.63
CA LYS A 323 -21.60 13.33 4.42
C LYS A 323 -20.89 13.50 3.07
N GLN A 324 -21.45 14.37 2.24
CA GLN A 324 -20.78 14.82 1.02
C GLN A 324 -19.60 15.72 1.41
N TRP A 325 -18.42 15.37 0.94
CA TRP A 325 -17.22 16.16 1.15
C TRP A 325 -16.99 17.07 -0.05
N PHE A 326 -17.15 18.36 0.22
CA PHE A 326 -16.78 19.44 -0.69
C PHE A 326 -15.45 20.01 -0.19
N ALA A 327 -14.42 20.04 -1.04
CA ALA A 327 -13.08 20.53 -0.66
C ALA A 327 -12.71 21.86 -1.33
N PRO A 328 -13.44 22.98 -1.09
CA PRO A 328 -13.20 24.23 -1.80
C PRO A 328 -12.03 25.05 -1.24
N ASN A 329 -11.46 24.70 -0.08
CA ASN A 329 -10.41 25.49 0.60
C ASN A 329 -9.42 24.57 1.33
N ILE A 330 -8.58 23.86 0.59
CA ILE A 330 -7.55 23.00 1.18
C ILE A 330 -6.34 23.86 1.55
N SER A 331 -5.95 23.81 2.82
CA SER A 331 -4.80 24.53 3.35
C SER A 331 -3.50 23.74 3.19
N PHE A 332 -2.35 24.36 3.51
CA PHE A 332 -1.02 23.74 3.51
C PHE A 332 -0.49 23.27 2.14
N GLY A 333 -1.08 23.73 1.04
CA GLY A 333 -0.64 23.36 -0.30
C GLY A 333 -0.85 21.87 -0.61
N LEU A 334 -1.92 21.27 -0.08
CA LEU A 334 -2.25 19.86 -0.29
C LEU A 334 -3.42 19.71 -1.27
N ASP A 335 -3.41 18.59 -2.00
CA ASP A 335 -4.55 18.14 -2.80
C ASP A 335 -5.50 17.30 -1.94
N ALA A 336 -6.79 17.26 -2.32
CA ALA A 336 -7.82 16.56 -1.55
C ALA A 336 -7.55 15.06 -1.41
N VAL A 337 -6.96 14.46 -2.44
CA VAL A 337 -6.54 13.06 -2.45
C VAL A 337 -5.17 12.99 -3.11
N MET A 338 -4.15 12.52 -2.39
CA MET A 338 -2.79 12.44 -2.94
C MET A 338 -1.98 11.29 -2.36
N ARG A 339 -0.98 10.82 -3.12
CA ARG A 339 -0.06 9.78 -2.67
C ARG A 339 1.02 10.36 -1.77
N VAL A 340 1.41 9.63 -0.73
CA VAL A 340 2.55 9.98 0.14
C VAL A 340 3.44 8.78 0.42
N CYS A 341 4.63 9.04 0.95
CA CYS A 341 5.61 8.04 1.34
C CYS A 341 6.15 8.36 2.76
N PRO A 342 5.54 7.82 3.82
CA PRO A 342 6.04 7.99 5.18
C PRO A 342 7.43 7.37 5.37
N GLY A 343 8.27 7.96 6.24
CA GLY A 343 9.52 7.34 6.72
C GLY A 343 10.68 7.27 5.71
N LYS A 344 10.54 7.80 4.49
CA LYS A 344 11.62 7.89 3.49
C LYS A 344 12.08 9.33 3.34
N ASP A 345 13.32 9.63 3.74
CA ASP A 345 13.93 10.97 3.63
C ASP A 345 14.38 11.34 2.20
N LEU A 346 14.10 10.50 1.19
CA LEU A 346 14.61 10.68 -0.18
C LEU A 346 13.47 10.85 -1.20
N PRO A 347 13.50 11.89 -2.05
CA PRO A 347 12.58 12.07 -3.17
C PRO A 347 12.96 11.08 -4.28
N GLY A 348 12.35 9.91 -4.25
CA GLY A 348 12.74 8.79 -5.12
C GLY A 348 11.58 8.06 -5.78
N GLN A 349 10.46 8.74 -6.04
CA GLN A 349 9.46 8.26 -7.00
C GLN A 349 8.64 9.45 -7.48
N LYS A 350 9.07 10.07 -8.57
CA LYS A 350 8.09 10.69 -9.47
C LYS A 350 7.36 9.52 -10.09
N ASP A 351 6.10 9.27 -9.71
CA ASP A 351 5.12 8.81 -10.69
C ASP A 351 3.69 8.76 -10.17
N ILE A 352 2.84 9.32 -11.05
CA ILE A 352 1.41 9.15 -11.26
C ILE A 352 0.55 9.35 -10.00
N THR A 353 0.02 10.57 -9.89
CA THR A 353 -1.18 10.87 -9.10
C THR A 353 -2.22 9.77 -9.32
N PRO A 354 -2.88 9.25 -8.27
CA PRO A 354 -3.94 8.27 -8.46
C PRO A 354 -4.92 8.74 -9.54
N GLN A 355 -5.52 7.81 -10.30
CA GLN A 355 -6.55 8.14 -11.31
C GLN A 355 -7.83 8.76 -10.72
N PHE A 356 -7.84 9.09 -9.42
CA PHE A 356 -8.60 10.22 -8.90
C PHE A 356 -8.00 11.50 -9.48
N GLY A 357 -8.33 11.79 -10.74
CA GLY A 357 -7.84 12.96 -11.43
C GLY A 357 -8.10 14.23 -10.62
N HIS A 358 -7.25 15.25 -10.80
CA HIS A 358 -7.31 16.59 -10.22
C HIS A 358 -8.65 17.36 -10.39
N SER A 359 -9.71 16.69 -10.87
CA SER A 359 -10.97 17.26 -11.31
C SER A 359 -12.18 16.86 -10.44
N TYR A 360 -12.02 15.99 -9.44
CA TYR A 360 -13.12 15.66 -8.52
C TYR A 360 -13.12 16.61 -7.31
N SER A 361 -13.82 17.73 -7.45
CA SER A 361 -14.08 18.68 -6.34
C SER A 361 -15.10 18.16 -5.30
N MET A 362 -15.76 17.04 -5.60
CA MET A 362 -16.71 16.36 -4.72
C MET A 362 -16.46 14.86 -4.65
N TYR A 363 -16.46 14.31 -3.44
CA TYR A 363 -16.47 12.87 -3.20
C TYR A 363 -17.24 12.53 -1.93
N CYS A 364 -17.64 11.27 -1.82
CA CYS A 364 -18.27 10.69 -0.64
C CYS A 364 -17.27 9.73 0.02
N VAL A 365 -17.27 9.72 1.35
CA VAL A 365 -16.50 8.79 2.16
C VAL A 365 -17.51 7.97 2.96
N ASP A 366 -17.59 6.67 2.68
CA ASP A 366 -18.48 5.76 3.38
C ASP A 366 -17.65 4.67 4.07
N ALA A 367 -18.22 3.92 5.01
CA ALA A 367 -17.58 2.69 5.48
C ALA A 367 -17.51 1.65 4.35
N ASP A 368 -16.40 0.93 4.27
CA ASP A 368 -16.25 -0.18 3.33
C ASP A 368 -16.88 -1.44 3.94
N PRO A 369 -17.89 -2.06 3.30
CA PRO A 369 -18.61 -3.19 3.89
C PRO A 369 -17.80 -4.48 3.99
N GLY A 370 -16.60 -4.59 3.38
CA GLY A 370 -15.90 -5.86 3.39
C GLY A 370 -14.37 -5.81 3.23
N PRO A 371 -13.68 -6.86 3.69
CA PRO A 371 -12.27 -7.04 3.41
C PRO A 371 -12.02 -7.51 1.96
N ASP A 372 -13.04 -7.99 1.27
CA ASP A 372 -12.93 -8.50 -0.10
C ASP A 372 -13.04 -7.37 -1.13
N LEU A 373 -11.93 -7.10 -1.81
CA LEU A 373 -11.82 -6.12 -2.91
C LEU A 373 -12.44 -6.65 -4.22
N VAL A 374 -13.62 -7.27 -4.15
CA VAL A 374 -14.31 -7.72 -5.36
C VAL A 374 -14.89 -6.50 -6.04
N PHE A 375 -14.44 -6.24 -7.28
CA PHE A 375 -15.16 -5.35 -8.19
C PHE A 375 -16.54 -5.98 -8.41
N GLU A 376 -17.56 -5.49 -7.71
CA GLU A 376 -18.93 -5.96 -7.89
C GLU A 376 -19.30 -5.79 -9.36
N THR A 377 -19.31 -6.91 -10.09
CA THR A 377 -19.98 -7.00 -11.38
C THR A 377 -21.38 -7.46 -11.05
N MET A 378 -22.29 -6.50 -10.89
CA MET A 378 -23.70 -6.85 -10.85
C MET A 378 -24.09 -7.45 -12.20
N SER A 379 -24.58 -8.69 -12.11
CA SER A 379 -25.01 -9.59 -13.19
C SER A 379 -26.13 -9.05 -14.05
#